data_AF-A0AAV6S105-F1
#
_entry.id   AF-A0AAV6S105-F1
#
_cell.length_a   1.000
_cell.length_b   1.000
_cell.length_c   1.000
_cell.angle_alpha   90.00
_cell.angle_beta   90.00
_cell.angle_gamma   90.00
#
_symmetry.space_group_name_H-M   'P 1'
#
loop_
_entity.id
_entity.type
_entity.pdbx_description
1 polymer ?
#
loop_
_entity_poly.entity_id
_entity_poly.type
_entity_poly.pdbx_seq_one_letter_code
_entity_poly.pdbx_strand_id
1 'polypeptide(L)'
;MSDNKEWYQLDQDLNKVREATLAGTAEQKVNNLTTITYNLARESFGIEEKKVNIKSAYQPSRREREINHLREKIKNLHKLFKGALADEREGIKNLSQLRERLCRLRTTASALKKRKDRERKRSHITKDPLRFTRTPAG
;
A
#
# COMPACT_ATOMS: atom_id res chain seq x y z
N MET A 1 -36.54 44.69 -35.29
CA MET A 1 -36.97 43.32 -35.65
C MET A 1 -35.84 42.28 -35.46
N SER A 2 -34.87 42.49 -34.55
CA SER A 2 -33.71 41.58 -34.35
C SER A 2 -33.92 40.60 -33.18
N ASP A 3 -34.56 41.06 -32.10
CA ASP A 3 -34.78 40.27 -30.87
C ASP A 3 -35.43 38.92 -31.14
N ASN A 4 -36.42 38.87 -32.04
CA ASN A 4 -37.17 37.64 -32.31
C ASN A 4 -36.29 36.52 -32.92
N LYS A 5 -35.20 36.88 -33.62
CA LYS A 5 -34.29 35.90 -34.23
C LYS A 5 -33.33 35.31 -33.18
N GLU A 6 -32.87 36.12 -32.25
CA GLU A 6 -31.98 35.67 -31.15
C GLU A 6 -32.73 34.75 -30.18
N TRP A 7 -33.98 35.10 -29.84
CA TRP A 7 -34.85 34.24 -29.03
C TRP A 7 -35.17 32.90 -29.73
N TYR A 8 -35.40 32.92 -31.04
CA TYR A 8 -35.62 31.70 -31.82
C TYR A 8 -34.37 30.81 -31.87
N GLN A 9 -33.19 31.41 -32.03
CA GLN A 9 -31.93 30.67 -32.03
C GLN A 9 -31.66 30.03 -30.66
N LEU A 10 -31.90 30.76 -29.58
CA LEU A 10 -31.79 30.25 -28.21
C LEU A 10 -32.73 29.06 -27.98
N ASP A 11 -33.98 29.14 -28.42
CA ASP A 11 -34.94 28.04 -28.29
C ASP A 11 -34.49 26.78 -29.06
N GLN A 12 -33.95 26.95 -30.27
CA GLN A 12 -33.37 25.83 -31.03
C GLN A 12 -32.18 25.20 -30.30
N ASP A 13 -31.31 26.01 -29.70
CA ASP A 13 -30.11 25.50 -29.03
C ASP A 13 -30.47 24.82 -27.70
N LEU A 14 -31.46 25.33 -26.97
CA LEU A 14 -32.02 24.67 -25.79
C LEU A 14 -32.68 23.33 -26.13
N ASN A 15 -33.41 23.25 -27.25
CA ASN A 15 -34.01 22.01 -27.72
C ASN A 15 -32.95 20.97 -28.10
N LYS A 16 -31.85 21.37 -28.75
CA LYS A 16 -30.72 20.45 -29.03
C LYS A 16 -30.07 19.93 -27.77
N VAL A 17 -29.86 20.77 -26.75
CA VAL A 17 -29.32 20.34 -25.45
C VAL A 17 -30.28 19.37 -24.77
N ARG A 18 -31.58 19.67 -24.78
CA ARG A 18 -32.61 18.79 -24.22
C ARG A 18 -32.64 17.43 -24.93
N GLU A 19 -32.57 17.41 -26.25
CA GLU A 19 -32.51 16.18 -27.04
C GLU A 19 -31.23 15.41 -26.74
N ALA A 20 -30.06 16.06 -26.76
CA ALA A 20 -28.79 15.40 -26.45
C ALA A 20 -28.76 14.79 -25.03
N THR A 21 -29.41 15.43 -24.07
CA THR A 21 -29.43 14.97 -22.66
C THR A 21 -30.49 13.93 -22.37
N LEU A 22 -31.67 14.00 -23.02
CA LEU A 22 -32.83 13.17 -22.71
C LEU A 22 -33.27 12.22 -23.84
N ALA A 23 -32.58 12.19 -24.98
CA ALA A 23 -32.82 11.21 -26.04
C ALA A 23 -32.29 9.82 -25.64
N GLY A 24 -32.97 8.78 -26.14
CA GLY A 24 -32.53 7.40 -25.98
C GLY A 24 -33.25 6.59 -24.90
N THR A 25 -32.74 5.39 -24.63
CA THR A 25 -33.25 4.46 -23.61
C THR A 25 -33.01 5.00 -22.20
N ALA A 26 -33.70 4.44 -21.20
CA ALA A 26 -33.54 4.87 -19.81
C ALA A 26 -32.07 4.83 -19.34
N GLU A 27 -31.31 3.83 -19.76
CA GLU A 27 -29.87 3.69 -19.46
C GLU A 27 -29.04 4.83 -20.05
N GLN A 28 -29.33 5.23 -21.30
CA GLN A 28 -28.63 6.32 -21.97
C GLN A 28 -28.88 7.65 -21.26
N LYS A 29 -30.12 7.91 -20.80
CA LYS A 29 -30.45 9.10 -20.02
C LYS A 29 -29.72 9.12 -18.67
N VAL A 30 -29.67 7.99 -17.97
CA VAL A 30 -28.93 7.86 -16.71
C VAL A 30 -27.43 8.13 -16.92
N ASN A 31 -26.83 7.59 -17.98
CA ASN A 31 -25.40 7.80 -18.28
C ASN A 31 -25.11 9.27 -18.62
N ASN A 32 -25.96 9.92 -19.42
CA ASN A 32 -25.81 11.32 -19.79
C ASN A 32 -25.93 12.23 -18.56
N LEU A 33 -26.98 12.03 -17.74
CA LEU A 33 -27.18 12.79 -16.51
C LEU A 33 -26.05 12.58 -15.50
N THR A 34 -25.56 11.35 -15.37
CA THR A 34 -24.42 11.04 -14.49
C THR A 34 -23.15 11.76 -14.97
N THR A 35 -22.93 11.81 -16.28
CA THR A 35 -21.78 12.51 -16.89
C THR A 35 -21.85 14.01 -16.66
N ILE A 36 -23.02 14.63 -16.87
CA ILE A 36 -23.24 16.06 -16.62
C ILE A 36 -23.02 16.38 -15.14
N THR A 37 -23.61 15.58 -14.26
CA THR A 37 -23.47 15.76 -12.80
C THR A 37 -22.03 15.63 -12.36
N TYR A 38 -21.30 14.63 -12.89
CA TYR A 38 -19.88 14.45 -12.62
C TYR A 38 -19.04 15.64 -13.11
N ASN A 39 -19.28 16.12 -14.34
CA ASN A 39 -18.54 17.27 -14.88
C ASN A 39 -18.80 18.55 -14.08
N LEU A 40 -20.05 18.81 -13.70
CA LEU A 40 -20.42 19.96 -12.86
C LEU A 40 -19.74 19.89 -11.49
N ALA A 41 -19.78 18.71 -10.84
CA ALA A 41 -19.11 18.49 -9.57
C ALA A 41 -17.59 18.64 -9.71
N ARG A 42 -17.01 18.14 -10.80
CA ARG A 42 -15.59 18.26 -11.11
C ARG A 42 -15.16 19.72 -11.31
N GLU A 43 -15.96 20.53 -12.00
CA GLU A 43 -15.68 21.95 -12.20
C GLU A 43 -15.82 22.75 -10.91
N SER A 44 -16.79 22.41 -10.05
CA SER A 44 -17.06 23.13 -8.80
C SER A 44 -16.10 22.75 -7.66
N PHE A 45 -15.76 21.47 -7.54
CA PHE A 45 -15.02 20.91 -6.40
C PHE A 45 -13.63 20.37 -6.77
N GLY A 46 -13.27 20.37 -8.06
CA GLY A 46 -12.04 19.76 -8.55
C GLY A 46 -12.11 18.23 -8.58
N ILE A 47 -10.96 17.61 -8.88
CA ILE A 47 -10.79 16.15 -8.81
C ILE A 47 -10.03 15.86 -7.53
N GLU A 48 -10.60 15.05 -6.63
CA GLU A 48 -9.81 14.44 -5.57
C GLU A 48 -8.79 13.49 -6.21
N GLU A 49 -7.54 13.94 -6.33
CA GLU A 49 -6.46 13.05 -6.68
C GLU A 49 -6.40 11.95 -5.62
N LYS A 50 -6.61 10.69 -6.04
CA LYS A 50 -6.32 9.54 -5.19
C LYS A 50 -4.89 9.70 -4.74
N LYS A 51 -4.70 10.01 -3.45
CA LYS A 51 -3.39 9.99 -2.81
C LYS A 51 -2.80 8.62 -3.12
N VAL A 52 -1.89 8.57 -4.09
CA VAL A 52 -1.10 7.37 -4.35
C VAL A 52 -0.35 7.19 -3.05
N ASN A 53 -0.72 6.16 -2.30
CA ASN A 53 -0.03 5.81 -1.09
C ASN A 53 1.31 5.23 -1.54
N ILE A 54 2.24 6.12 -1.90
CA ILE A 54 3.62 5.79 -2.22
C ILE A 54 4.13 5.24 -0.90
N LYS A 55 4.07 3.91 -0.77
CA LYS A 55 4.65 3.20 0.36
C LYS A 55 6.08 3.71 0.44
N SER A 56 6.39 4.45 1.51
CA SER A 56 7.72 4.99 1.72
C SER A 56 8.73 3.89 1.47
N ALA A 57 9.77 4.15 0.67
CA ALA A 57 10.81 3.19 0.38
C ALA A 57 11.26 2.52 1.69
N TYR A 58 11.32 1.19 1.70
CA TYR A 58 11.62 0.43 2.91
C TYR A 58 12.91 0.92 3.55
N GLN A 59 12.81 1.46 4.76
CA GLN A 59 13.97 1.88 5.54
C GLN A 59 14.25 0.82 6.60
N PRO A 60 15.44 0.21 6.59
CA PRO A 60 15.79 -0.81 7.58
C PRO A 60 15.84 -0.17 8.97
N SER A 61 15.16 -0.81 9.91
CA SER A 61 15.18 -0.41 11.32
C SER A 61 16.59 -0.49 11.90
N ARG A 62 16.84 0.25 12.99
CA ARG A 62 18.13 0.21 13.70
C ARG A 62 18.61 -1.22 13.99
N ARG A 63 17.68 -2.11 14.36
CA ARG A 63 17.98 -3.53 14.65
C ARG A 63 18.31 -4.34 13.40
N GLU A 64 17.64 -4.10 12.28
CA GLU A 64 17.98 -4.77 11.01
C GLU A 64 19.34 -4.34 10.49
N ARG A 65 19.69 -3.06 10.65
CA ARG A 65 21.04 -2.56 10.38
C ARG A 65 22.08 -3.28 11.24
N GLU A 66 21.80 -3.44 12.53
CA GLU A 66 22.69 -4.17 13.45
C GLU A 66 22.84 -5.65 13.09
N ILE A 67 21.75 -6.33 12.69
CA ILE A 67 21.81 -7.72 12.21
C ILE A 67 22.67 -7.82 10.96
N ASN A 68 22.50 -6.92 9.99
CA ASN A 68 23.28 -6.92 8.76
C ASN A 68 24.76 -6.66 9.03
N HIS A 69 25.07 -5.68 9.88
CA HIS A 69 26.44 -5.40 10.32
C HIS A 69 27.11 -6.61 10.97
N LEU A 70 26.40 -7.31 11.86
CA LEU A 70 26.91 -8.52 12.50
C LEU A 70 27.14 -9.66 11.49
N ARG A 71 26.28 -9.81 10.48
CA ARG A 71 26.47 -10.78 9.40
C ARG A 71 27.73 -10.49 8.59
N GLU A 72 27.94 -9.22 8.23
CA GLU A 72 29.14 -8.80 7.49
C GLU A 72 30.41 -9.03 8.30
N LYS A 73 30.42 -8.64 9.58
CA LYS A 73 31.53 -8.92 10.48
C LYS A 73 31.85 -10.40 10.58
N ILE A 74 30.83 -11.26 10.77
CA ILE A 74 31.03 -12.72 10.84
C ILE A 74 31.57 -13.25 9.51
N LYS A 75 31.05 -12.78 8.37
CA LYS A 75 31.51 -13.20 7.04
C LYS A 75 32.98 -12.83 6.82
N ASN A 76 33.38 -11.61 7.19
CA ASN A 76 34.74 -11.12 7.05
C ASN A 76 35.70 -11.87 7.98
N LEU A 77 35.32 -12.07 9.24
CA LEU A 77 36.11 -12.86 10.19
C LEU A 77 36.25 -14.33 9.74
N HIS A 78 35.21 -14.92 9.14
CA HIS A 78 35.31 -16.27 8.58
C HIS A 78 36.31 -16.33 7.41
N LYS A 79 36.30 -15.32 6.52
CA LYS A 79 37.30 -15.24 5.44
C LYS A 79 38.72 -15.18 6.00
N LEU A 80 38.95 -14.34 7.02
CA LEU A 80 40.25 -14.24 7.69
C LEU A 80 40.64 -15.57 8.35
N PHE A 81 39.70 -16.23 9.05
CA PHE A 81 39.93 -17.54 9.67
C PHE A 81 40.34 -18.63 8.67
N LYS A 82 39.74 -18.62 7.48
CA LYS A 82 40.05 -19.59 6.42
C LYS A 82 41.48 -19.41 5.89
N GLY A 83 42.01 -18.19 5.91
CA GLY A 83 43.37 -17.86 5.45
C GLY A 83 44.44 -17.82 6.55
N ALA A 84 44.05 -17.83 7.83
CA ALA A 84 44.96 -17.67 8.96
C ALA A 84 45.66 -18.98 9.39
N LEU A 85 46.91 -18.86 9.85
CA LEU A 85 47.73 -19.96 10.39
C LEU A 85 47.19 -20.44 11.76
N ALA A 86 47.59 -21.64 12.21
CA ALA A 86 47.02 -22.28 13.41
C ALA A 86 47.07 -21.41 14.68
N ASP A 87 48.14 -20.62 14.85
CA ASP A 87 48.34 -19.75 16.02
C ASP A 87 47.48 -18.47 15.97
N GLU A 88 47.20 -17.95 14.78
CA GLU A 88 46.34 -16.77 14.58
C GLU A 88 44.85 -17.10 14.75
N ARG A 89 44.48 -18.37 14.63
CA ARG A 89 43.09 -18.85 14.81
C ARG A 89 42.59 -18.71 16.23
N GLU A 90 43.48 -18.73 17.23
CA GLU A 90 43.10 -18.60 18.63
C GLU A 90 42.62 -17.18 18.96
N GLY A 91 43.18 -16.16 18.29
CA GLY A 91 42.70 -14.76 18.34
C GLY A 91 41.32 -14.54 17.69
N ILE A 92 40.86 -15.49 16.85
CA ILE A 92 39.56 -15.43 16.17
C ILE A 92 38.43 -16.01 17.05
N LYS A 93 38.71 -16.36 18.32
CA LYS A 93 37.69 -16.68 19.35
C LYS A 93 36.54 -15.67 19.44
N ASN A 94 36.77 -14.43 19.02
CA ASN A 94 35.75 -13.36 18.89
C ASN A 94 34.55 -13.73 17.98
N LEU A 95 34.69 -14.75 17.11
CA LEU A 95 33.62 -15.23 16.23
C LEU A 95 32.46 -15.88 17.00
N SER A 96 32.72 -16.57 18.11
CA SER A 96 31.67 -17.25 18.90
C SER A 96 30.73 -16.24 19.57
N GLN A 97 31.29 -15.21 20.19
CA GLN A 97 30.54 -14.14 20.86
C GLN A 97 29.65 -13.35 19.86
N LEU A 98 30.15 -13.08 18.65
CA LEU A 98 29.37 -12.43 17.59
C LEU A 98 28.22 -13.31 17.10
N ARG A 99 28.45 -14.62 16.96
CA ARG A 99 27.41 -15.60 16.58
C ARG A 99 26.33 -15.71 17.66
N GLU A 100 26.71 -15.76 18.93
CA GLU A 100 25.78 -15.77 20.06
C GLU A 100 24.94 -14.50 20.10
N ARG A 101 25.56 -13.32 19.95
CA ARG A 101 24.85 -12.03 19.91
C ARG A 101 23.85 -11.99 18.75
N LEU A 102 24.25 -12.46 17.57
CA LEU A 102 23.36 -12.55 16.41
C LEU A 102 22.19 -13.51 16.65
N CYS A 103 22.43 -14.65 17.29
CA CYS A 103 21.39 -15.60 17.66
C CYS A 103 20.35 -14.97 18.61
N ARG A 104 20.81 -14.33 19.70
CA ARG A 104 19.94 -13.64 20.67
C ARG A 104 19.08 -12.56 20.00
N LEU A 105 19.66 -11.74 19.12
CA LEU A 105 18.95 -10.70 18.38
C LEU A 105 17.89 -11.29 17.43
N ARG A 106 18.16 -12.43 16.79
CA ARG A 106 17.18 -13.10 15.91
C ARG A 106 16.04 -13.74 16.70
N THR A 107 16.33 -14.38 17.83
CA THR A 107 15.32 -15.02 18.67
C THR A 107 14.33 -13.99 19.22
N THR A 108 14.85 -12.89 19.76
CA THR A 108 14.04 -11.77 20.26
C THR A 108 13.22 -11.12 19.14
N ALA A 109 13.81 -10.85 17.97
CA ALA A 109 13.08 -10.30 16.82
C ALA A 109 11.97 -11.24 16.34
N SER A 110 12.23 -12.55 16.29
CA SER A 110 11.26 -13.56 15.88
C SER A 110 10.11 -13.66 16.89
N ALA A 111 10.40 -13.59 18.19
CA ALA A 111 9.39 -13.57 19.25
C ALA A 111 8.48 -12.34 19.15
N LEU A 112 9.05 -11.15 18.94
CA LEU A 112 8.29 -9.90 18.76
C LEU A 112 7.42 -9.95 17.51
N LYS A 113 7.94 -10.46 16.39
CA LYS A 113 7.18 -10.65 15.15
C LYS A 113 5.99 -11.58 15.38
N LYS A 114 6.22 -12.74 15.99
CA LYS A 114 5.15 -13.70 16.35
C LYS A 114 4.10 -13.07 17.27
N ARG A 115 4.51 -12.26 18.26
CA ARG A 115 3.58 -11.53 19.14
C ARG A 115 2.70 -10.56 18.35
N LYS A 116 3.30 -9.74 17.48
CA LYS A 116 2.58 -8.78 16.63
C LYS A 116 1.64 -9.48 15.65
N ASP A 117 2.04 -10.63 15.10
CA ASP A 117 1.19 -11.42 14.21
C ASP A 117 -0.01 -12.01 14.95
N ARG A 118 0.17 -12.51 16.18
CA ARG A 118 -0.94 -12.98 17.04
C ARG A 118 -1.90 -11.85 17.38
N GLU A 119 -1.37 -10.67 17.74
CA GLU A 119 -2.17 -9.49 18.05
C GLU A 119 -2.98 -9.02 16.82
N ARG A 120 -2.35 -9.00 15.63
CA ARG A 120 -3.03 -8.71 14.37
C ARG A 120 -4.14 -9.72 14.09
N LYS A 121 -3.88 -11.02 14.26
CA LYS A 121 -4.91 -12.08 14.10
C LYS A 121 -6.07 -11.89 15.07
N ARG A 122 -5.79 -11.64 16.36
CA ARG A 122 -6.83 -11.32 17.36
C ARG A 122 -7.65 -10.09 16.95
N SER A 123 -6.99 -9.03 16.50
CA SER A 123 -7.68 -7.82 16.05
C SER A 123 -8.58 -8.07 14.84
N HIS A 124 -8.19 -8.98 13.93
CA HIS A 124 -9.04 -9.36 12.79
C HIS A 124 -10.27 -10.14 13.26
N ILE A 125 -10.12 -11.05 14.22
CA ILE A 125 -11.24 -11.82 14.79
C ILE A 125 -12.21 -10.88 15.52
N THR A 126 -11.72 -9.89 16.28
CA THR A 126 -12.57 -8.92 16.97
C THR A 126 -13.28 -7.97 16.02
N LYS A 127 -12.61 -7.51 14.96
CA LYS A 127 -13.17 -6.53 14.02
C LYS A 127 -14.22 -7.14 13.08
N ASP A 128 -14.01 -8.38 12.67
CA ASP A 128 -14.90 -9.07 11.73
C ASP A 128 -14.95 -10.57 12.10
N PRO A 129 -15.78 -10.92 13.09
CA PRO A 129 -15.87 -12.28 13.59
C PRO A 129 -16.48 -13.25 12.55
N LEU A 130 -17.38 -12.75 11.70
CA LEU A 130 -18.10 -13.56 10.70
C LEU A 130 -17.24 -13.92 9.49
N ARG A 131 -16.14 -13.21 9.26
CA ARG A 131 -15.16 -13.57 8.22
C ARG A 131 -14.51 -14.94 8.46
N PHE A 132 -14.55 -15.45 9.69
CA PHE A 132 -14.03 -16.77 10.05
C PHE A 132 -15.11 -17.85 10.11
N THR A 133 -16.40 -17.52 9.88
CA THR A 133 -17.54 -18.45 10.00
C THR A 133 -18.11 -18.94 8.65
N ARG A 134 -17.46 -18.67 7.51
CA ARG A 134 -17.81 -19.27 6.20
C ARG A 134 -16.96 -20.55 6.04
N THR A 135 -17.47 -21.78 5.95
CA THR A 135 -18.70 -22.32 5.35
C THR A 135 -18.99 -23.69 6.03
N PRO A 136 -20.26 -24.12 6.19
CA PRO A 136 -20.71 -25.24 5.35
C PRO A 136 -22.20 -25.15 4.95
N ALA A 137 -22.49 -25.29 3.66
CA ALA A 137 -23.71 -25.92 3.12
C ALA A 137 -23.67 -25.80 1.59
N GLY A 138 -23.14 -26.85 0.96
CA GLY A 138 -23.32 -27.22 -0.43
C GLY A 138 -23.48 -28.72 -0.46
#